data_AF-A0A496NCL1-F1
#
_entry.id   AF-A0A496NCL1-F1
#
_cell.length_a   1.000
_cell.length_b   1.000
_cell.length_c   1.000
_cell.angle_alpha   90.00
_cell.angle_beta   90.00
_cell.angle_gamma   90.00
#
_symmetry.space_group_name_H-M   'P 1'
#
loop_
_entity.id
_entity.type
_entity.pdbx_description
1 polymer ?
#
loop_
_entity_poly.entity_id
_entity_poly.type
_entity_poly.pdbx_seq_one_letter_code
_entity_poly.pdbx_strand_id
1 'polypeptide(L)' 'ISQSLADGKEVKLSGFGNFELRDKKTRPGRNPKTGEEVPVKARRVVTFKAGQKLRGEIQA' A
#
# COMPACT_ATOMS: atom_id res chain seq x y z
N ILE A 1 -5.67 -13.62 -2.55
CA ILE A 1 -5.30 -12.23 -2.15
C ILE A 1 -5.43 -11.28 -3.34
N SER A 2 -4.71 -11.50 -4.45
CA SER A 2 -4.71 -10.60 -5.61
C SER A 2 -6.10 -10.35 -6.20
N GLN A 3 -6.92 -11.39 -6.40
CA GLN A 3 -8.28 -11.23 -6.93
C GLN A 3 -9.16 -10.37 -6.01
N SER A 4 -9.14 -10.63 -4.70
CA SER A 4 -9.91 -9.85 -3.72
C SER A 4 -9.53 -8.37 -3.75
N LEU A 5 -8.23 -8.06 -3.84
CA LEU A 5 -7.75 -6.68 -3.94
C LEU A 5 -8.14 -6.03 -5.27
N ALA A 6 -8.11 -6.77 -6.38
CA ALA A 6 -8.58 -6.30 -7.68
C ALA A 6 -10.09 -5.98 -7.66
N ASP A 7 -10.87 -6.79 -6.94
CA ASP A 7 -12.31 -6.59 -6.72
C ASP A 7 -12.62 -5.45 -5.72
N GLY A 8 -11.62 -4.74 -5.22
CA GLY A 8 -11.82 -3.63 -4.27
C GLY A 8 -12.01 -4.07 -2.81
N LYS A 9 -11.72 -5.33 -2.47
CA LYS A 9 -11.91 -5.89 -1.12
C LYS A 9 -10.58 -5.94 -0.37
N GLU A 10 -10.60 -5.48 0.88
CA GLU A 10 -9.48 -5.66 1.80
C GLU A 10 -9.30 -7.14 2.16
N VAL A 11 -8.06 -7.53 2.49
CA VAL A 11 -7.75 -8.89 2.93
C VAL A 11 -7.14 -8.84 4.32
N LYS A 12 -7.74 -9.54 5.27
CA LYS A 12 -7.26 -9.65 6.65
C LYS A 12 -6.76 -11.06 6.91
N LEU A 13 -5.50 -11.20 7.32
CA LEU A 13 -4.88 -12.47 7.67
C LEU A 13 -4.55 -12.44 9.16
N SER A 14 -5.34 -13.17 9.95
CA SER A 14 -5.17 -13.22 11.42
C SER A 14 -3.76 -13.64 11.80
N GLY A 15 -3.16 -12.97 12.78
CA GLY A 15 -1.76 -13.18 13.21
C GLY A 15 -0.70 -12.62 12.27
N PHE A 16 -1.01 -12.36 10.99
CA PHE A 16 -0.05 -11.89 10.00
C PHE A 16 -0.18 -10.39 9.71
N GLY A 17 -1.35 -9.93 9.27
CA GLY A 17 -1.58 -8.53 8.91
C GLY A 17 -2.69 -8.32 7.89
N ASN A 18 -2.85 -7.08 7.46
CA ASN A 18 -3.93 -6.65 6.58
C ASN A 18 -3.39 -6.03 5.29
N PHE A 19 -4.00 -6.38 4.16
CA PHE A 19 -3.84 -5.67 2.90
C PHE A 19 -5.04 -4.73 2.73
N GLU A 20 -4.76 -3.44 2.77
CA GLU A 20 -5.74 -2.35 2.66
C GLU A 20 -5.63 -1.68 1.29
N LEU A 21 -6.75 -1.19 0.77
CA LEU A 21 -6.81 -0.37 -0.43
C LEU A 21 -6.92 1.10 -0.03
N ARG A 22 -6.08 1.95 -0.62
CA ARG A 22 -6.10 3.40 -0.36
C ARG A 22 -6.20 4.17 -1.65
N ASP A 23 -7.15 5.08 -1.71
CA ASP A 23 -7.27 6.03 -2.80
C ASP A 23 -6.35 7.23 -2.54
N LYS A 24 -5.33 7.38 -3.38
CA LYS A 24 -4.36 8.48 -3.31
C LYS A 24 -4.78 9.57 -4.27
N LYS A 25 -4.84 10.80 -3.77
CA LYS A 25 -5.06 12.01 -4.58
C LYS A 25 -3.82 12.35 -5.41
N THR A 26 -4.03 13.12 -6.47
CA THR A 26 -2.93 13.69 -7.26
C THR A 26 -2.06 14.56 -6.36
N ARG A 27 -0.75 14.49 -6.55
CA ARG A 27 0.24 15.29 -5.79
C ARG A 27 1.43 15.66 -6.65
N PRO A 28 2.18 16.72 -6.31
CA PRO A 28 3.43 17.04 -7.00
C PRO A 28 4.41 15.86 -6.88
N GLY A 29 5.16 15.66 -7.96
CA GLY A 29 6.20 14.66 -8.10
C GLY A 29 7.30 15.20 -9.00
N ARG A 30 8.38 14.44 -9.13
CA ARG A 30 9.55 14.86 -9.89
C ARG A 30 10.17 13.66 -10.59
N ASN A 31 10.64 13.82 -11.81
CA ASN A 31 11.46 12.82 -12.47
C ASN A 31 12.80 12.73 -11.71
N PRO A 32 13.17 11.57 -11.11
CA PRO A 32 14.41 11.46 -10.34
C PRO A 32 15.69 11.70 -11.15
N LYS A 33 15.65 11.56 -12.49
CA LYS A 33 16.81 11.74 -13.37
C LYS A 33 17.00 13.17 -13.85
N THR A 34 15.93 13.85 -14.26
CA THR A 34 15.99 15.21 -14.85
C THR A 34 15.64 16.31 -13.87
N GLY A 35 14.92 15.98 -12.80
CA GLY A 35 14.42 16.98 -11.88
C GLY A 35 13.23 17.79 -12.43
N GLU A 36 12.59 17.36 -13.52
CA GLU A 36 11.38 18.01 -14.01
C GLU A 36 10.20 17.67 -13.11
N GLU A 37 9.34 18.66 -12.85
CA GLU A 37 8.11 18.45 -12.11
C GLU A 37 7.11 17.64 -12.95
N VAL A 38 6.69 16.50 -12.40
CA VAL A 38 5.71 15.61 -13.04
C VAL A 38 4.70 15.19 -11.98
N PRO A 39 3.39 15.51 -12.16
CA PRO A 39 2.39 15.16 -11.16
C PRO A 39 2.23 13.65 -11.05
N VAL A 40 2.17 13.15 -9.81
CA VAL A 40 1.78 11.77 -9.54
C VAL A 40 0.27 11.70 -9.61
N LYS A 41 -0.26 11.02 -10.63
CA LYS A 41 -1.71 10.89 -10.86
C LYS A 41 -2.40 10.20 -9.68
N ALA A 42 -3.65 10.62 -9.42
CA ALA A 42 -4.53 9.93 -8.49
C ALA A 42 -4.69 8.45 -8.88
N ARG A 43 -4.61 7.57 -7.89
CA ARG A 43 -4.68 6.12 -8.11
C ARG A 43 -5.02 5.38 -6.82
N ARG A 44 -5.57 4.19 -6.96
CA ARG A 44 -5.69 3.23 -5.86
C ARG A 44 -4.38 2.48 -5.66
N VAL A 45 -3.97 2.32 -4.41
CA VAL A 45 -2.77 1.55 -4.04
C VAL A 45 -3.12 0.50 -3.00
N VAL A 46 -2.33 -0.58 -2.97
CA VAL A 46 -2.37 -1.59 -1.90
C VAL A 46 -1.33 -1.21 -0.85
N THR A 47 -1.70 -1.27 0.43
CA THR A 47 -0.76 -1.14 1.56
C THR A 47 -0.89 -2.34 2.48
N PHE A 48 0.25 -2.89 2.93
CA PHE A 48 0.26 -3.93 3.95
C PHE A 48 0.51 -3.33 5.34
N LYS A 49 -0.30 -3.72 6.32
CA LYS A 49 -0.08 -3.46 7.73
C LYS A 49 0.20 -4.77 8.46
N ALA A 50 1.45 -4.97 8.87
CA ALA A 50 1.85 -6.10 9.70
C ALA A 50 1.10 -6.09 11.05
N GLY A 51 0.55 -7.24 11.42
CA GLY A 51 -0.12 -7.48 12.70
C GLY A 51 0.88 -7.58 13.86
N GLN A 52 0.38 -7.47 15.10
CA GLN A 52 1.23 -7.46 16.29
C GLN A 52 2.03 -8.76 16.47
N LYS A 53 1.39 -9.92 16.21
CA LYS A 53 2.06 -11.22 16.32
C LYS A 53 3.26 -11.33 15.37
N LEU A 54 3.07 -11.05 14.08
CA LEU A 54 4.17 -11.03 13.10
C LEU A 54 5.30 -10.06 13.50
N ARG A 55 4.96 -8.85 13.99
CA ARG A 55 5.98 -7.88 14.44
C ARG A 55 6.77 -8.42 15.62
N GLY A 56 6.09 -9.01 16.61
CA GLY A 56 6.72 -9.60 17.78
C GLY A 56 7.68 -10.74 17.44
N GLU A 57 7.33 -11.59 16.46
CA GLU A 57 8.18 -12.69 16.01
C GLU A 57 9.45 -12.22 15.28
N ILE A 58 9.43 -11.06 14.60
CA ILE A 58 10.58 -10.54 13.85
C ILE A 58 11.48 -9.63 14.70
N GLN A 59 10.91 -8.93 15.67
CA GLN A 59 11.64 -7.98 16.53
C GLN A 59 12.30 -8.63 17.74
N ALA A 60 12.02 -9.91 18.01
CA ALA A 60 12.72 -10.73 19.00
C ALA A 60 14.15 -11.04 18.55
#